data_AF-A0A369LZC8-F1
#
_entry.id   AF-A0A369LZC8-F1
#
_cell.length_a   1.000
_cell.length_b   1.000
_cell.length_c   1.000
_cell.angle_alpha   90.00
_cell.angle_beta   90.00
_cell.angle_gamma   90.00
#
_symmetry.space_group_name_H-M   'P 1'
#
loop_
_entity.id
_entity.type
_entity.pdbx_description
1 polymer ?
#
loop_
_entity_poly.entity_id
_entity_poly.type
_entity_poly.pdbx_seq_one_letter_code
_entity_poly.pdbx_strand_id
1 'polypeptide(L)'
;MKEKLAFGAKVTAAHVLTYLACGMLAMVLFDYQSSVAAIGMRGTDDLVVRMAPLFQIARGALFAFVLWLLRPAFMNRRHGWLVVWATVAIVGIFNTPATSPGSIEALIYLDPAGEPLNTSIGGTLEILLQTLLFSVASAWWVKRPARHASAAGTSAASGTAKSSEPKLR
;
A
#
# COMPACT_ATOMS: atom_id res chain seq x y z
N MET A 1 -13.58 1.03 18.35
CA MET A 1 -14.01 1.08 16.92
C MET A 1 -13.24 2.12 16.11
N LYS A 2 -13.13 3.37 16.59
CA LYS A 2 -12.43 4.46 15.88
C LYS A 2 -10.99 4.12 15.45
N GLU A 3 -10.22 3.45 16.31
CA GLU A 3 -8.84 3.03 15.98
C GLU A 3 -8.76 2.00 14.85
N LYS A 4 -9.70 1.05 14.80
CA LYS A 4 -9.78 0.03 13.74
C LYS A 4 -10.11 0.68 12.39
N LEU A 5 -11.06 1.62 12.40
CA LEU A 5 -11.43 2.39 11.21
C LEU A 5 -10.29 3.27 10.72
N ALA A 6 -9.58 3.95 11.64
CA ALA A 6 -8.42 4.77 11.30
C ALA A 6 -7.26 3.92 10.74
N PHE A 7 -7.01 2.74 11.32
CA PHE A 7 -6.06 1.76 10.78
C PHE A 7 -6.46 1.36 9.36
N GLY A 8 -7.72 0.96 9.17
CA GLY A 8 -8.21 0.50 7.88
C GLY A 8 -8.11 1.57 6.81
N ALA A 9 -8.56 2.79 7.10
CA ALA A 9 -8.46 3.92 6.17
C ALA A 9 -7.01 4.21 5.76
N LYS A 10 -6.05 4.19 6.69
CA LYS A 10 -4.63 4.39 6.38
C LYS A 10 -4.08 3.29 5.46
N VAL A 11 -4.40 2.03 5.73
CA VAL A 11 -3.94 0.90 4.91
C VAL A 11 -4.57 0.95 3.52
N THR A 12 -5.88 1.18 3.43
CA THR A 12 -6.59 1.31 2.16
C THR A 12 -6.04 2.49 1.34
N ALA A 13 -5.82 3.65 1.97
CA ALA A 13 -5.21 4.79 1.31
C ALA A 13 -3.79 4.49 0.82
N ALA A 14 -2.96 3.83 1.63
CA ALA A 14 -1.61 3.43 1.22
C ALA A 14 -1.65 2.52 -0.01
N HIS A 15 -2.57 1.54 -0.06
CA HIS A 15 -2.73 0.64 -1.21
C HIS A 15 -3.16 1.40 -2.47
N VAL A 16 -4.19 2.23 -2.38
CA VAL A 16 -4.71 2.99 -3.53
C VAL A 16 -3.63 3.93 -4.08
N LEU A 17 -2.94 4.66 -3.21
CA LEU A 17 -1.91 5.62 -3.63
C LEU A 17 -0.73 4.93 -4.31
N THR A 18 -0.23 3.82 -3.75
CA THR A 18 0.89 3.11 -4.39
C THR A 18 0.48 2.42 -5.66
N TYR A 19 -0.75 1.88 -5.73
CA TYR A 19 -1.30 1.33 -6.97
C TYR A 19 -1.38 2.38 -8.07
N LEU A 20 -1.96 3.56 -7.78
CA LEU A 20 -2.08 4.63 -8.77
C LEU A 20 -0.69 5.13 -9.21
N ALA A 21 0.23 5.33 -8.26
CA ALA A 21 1.57 5.80 -8.58
C ALA A 21 2.33 4.80 -9.46
N CYS A 22 2.33 3.51 -9.11
CA CYS A 22 3.04 2.49 -9.88
C CYS A 22 2.37 2.23 -11.23
N GLY A 23 1.04 2.15 -11.28
CA GLY A 23 0.31 1.94 -12.52
C GLY A 23 0.48 3.09 -13.51
N MET A 24 0.45 4.34 -13.03
CA MET A 24 0.75 5.50 -13.90
C MET A 24 2.19 5.47 -14.41
N LEU A 25 3.15 5.14 -13.54
CA LEU A 25 4.55 5.03 -13.93
C LEU A 25 4.73 3.92 -14.98
N ALA A 26 4.09 2.78 -14.79
CA ALA A 26 4.21 1.64 -15.68
C ALA A 26 3.53 1.85 -17.02
N MET A 27 2.41 2.58 -17.08
CA MET A 27 1.80 3.02 -18.33
C MET A 27 2.71 3.94 -19.16
N VAL A 28 3.65 4.65 -18.51
CA VAL A 28 4.66 5.48 -19.21
C VAL A 28 5.88 4.66 -19.61
N LEU A 29 6.28 3.68 -18.79
CA LEU A 29 7.50 2.89 -19.00
C LEU A 29 7.30 1.68 -19.91
N PHE A 30 6.08 1.14 -20.00
CA PHE A 30 5.78 -0.09 -20.73
C PHE A 30 4.60 0.11 -21.69
N ASP A 31 4.64 -0.57 -22.84
CA ASP A 31 3.55 -0.56 -23.82
C ASP A 31 2.38 -1.47 -23.39
N TYR A 32 1.63 -1.03 -22.37
CA TYR A 32 0.56 -1.82 -21.76
C TYR A 32 -0.58 -2.16 -22.73
N GLN A 33 -0.84 -1.34 -23.74
CA GLN A 33 -1.95 -1.58 -24.67
C GLN A 33 -1.76 -2.83 -25.52
N SER A 34 -0.58 -2.95 -26.14
CA SER A 34 -0.27 -4.11 -26.96
C SER A 34 -0.26 -5.39 -26.12
N SER A 35 0.26 -5.31 -24.90
CA SER A 35 0.36 -6.45 -24.00
C SER A 35 -0.95 -6.95 -23.40
N VAL A 36 -1.85 -6.05 -23.02
CA VAL A 36 -3.18 -6.40 -22.46
C VAL A 36 -4.05 -7.08 -23.54
N ALA A 37 -3.97 -6.62 -24.78
CA ALA A 37 -4.68 -7.23 -25.90
C ALA A 37 -4.15 -8.63 -26.24
N ALA A 38 -2.82 -8.85 -26.14
CA ALA A 38 -2.19 -10.13 -26.44
C ALA A 38 -2.58 -11.26 -25.48
N ILE A 39 -2.94 -10.93 -24.23
CA ILE A 39 -3.29 -11.91 -23.19
C ILE A 39 -4.81 -12.01 -22.92
N GLY A 40 -5.64 -11.45 -23.81
CA GLY A 40 -7.10 -11.53 -23.71
C GLY A 40 -7.70 -10.74 -22.55
N MET A 41 -6.97 -9.77 -22.00
CA MET A 41 -7.45 -8.86 -20.97
C MET A 41 -8.24 -7.70 -21.60
N ARG A 42 -9.13 -7.07 -20.81
CA ARG A 42 -9.89 -5.90 -21.25
C ARG A 42 -8.94 -4.73 -21.51
N GLY A 43 -9.08 -4.08 -22.67
CA GLY A 43 -8.34 -2.86 -23.00
C GLY A 43 -8.58 -1.73 -22.01
N THR A 44 -7.66 -0.77 -21.92
CA THR A 44 -7.75 0.30 -20.89
C THR A 44 -8.90 1.27 -21.07
N ASP A 45 -9.45 1.37 -22.28
CA ASP A 45 -10.60 2.22 -22.58
C ASP A 45 -11.93 1.63 -22.10
N ASP A 46 -11.94 0.34 -21.74
CA ASP A 46 -13.11 -0.34 -21.20
C ASP A 46 -13.57 0.34 -19.89
N LEU A 47 -14.88 0.56 -19.77
CA LEU A 47 -15.48 1.24 -18.62
C LEU A 47 -15.10 0.57 -17.28
N VAL A 48 -15.01 -0.77 -17.25
CA VAL A 48 -14.65 -1.51 -16.04
C VAL A 48 -13.19 -1.28 -15.67
N VAL A 49 -12.29 -1.20 -16.66
CA VAL A 49 -10.88 -0.91 -16.44
C VAL A 49 -10.69 0.53 -15.97
N ARG A 50 -11.45 1.48 -16.51
CA ARG A 50 -11.46 2.88 -16.03
C ARG A 50 -11.97 3.02 -14.59
N MET A 51 -12.84 2.10 -14.15
CA MET A 51 -13.28 2.00 -12.76
C MET A 51 -12.28 1.30 -11.83
N ALA A 52 -11.10 0.88 -12.32
CA ALA A 52 -10.07 0.23 -11.50
C ALA A 52 -9.79 0.94 -10.16
N PRO A 53 -9.69 2.28 -10.07
CA PRO A 53 -9.47 2.96 -8.78
C PRO A 53 -10.53 2.62 -7.71
N LEU A 54 -11.79 2.42 -8.10
CA LEU A 54 -12.86 2.05 -7.17
C LEU A 54 -12.67 0.61 -6.66
N PHE A 55 -12.32 -0.32 -7.55
CA PHE A 55 -12.00 -1.70 -7.15
C PHE A 55 -10.74 -1.76 -6.27
N GLN A 56 -9.80 -0.82 -6.42
CA GLN A 56 -8.65 -0.75 -5.52
C GLN A 56 -9.03 -0.34 -4.10
N ILE A 57 -10.08 0.44 -3.90
CA ILE A 57 -10.58 0.73 -2.54
C ILE A 57 -11.04 -0.57 -1.87
N ALA A 58 -11.82 -1.40 -2.60
CA ALA A 58 -12.25 -2.70 -2.09
C ALA A 58 -11.06 -3.63 -1.78
N ARG A 59 -10.07 -3.72 -2.70
CA ARG A 59 -8.84 -4.49 -2.45
C ARG A 59 -8.04 -3.97 -1.26
N GLY A 60 -7.91 -2.65 -1.14
CA GLY A 60 -7.25 -2.01 -0.01
C GLY A 60 -7.96 -2.26 1.33
N ALA A 61 -9.28 -2.39 1.33
CA ALA A 61 -10.05 -2.76 2.52
C ALA A 61 -9.83 -4.23 2.92
N LEU A 62 -9.71 -5.14 1.95
CA LEU A 62 -9.34 -6.54 2.22
C LEU A 62 -7.92 -6.65 2.79
N PHE A 63 -6.96 -5.89 2.25
CA PHE A 63 -5.62 -5.80 2.84
C PHE A 63 -5.66 -5.25 4.27
N ALA A 64 -6.44 -4.21 4.52
CA ALA A 64 -6.64 -3.67 5.86
C ALA A 64 -7.18 -4.73 6.83
N PHE A 65 -8.14 -5.55 6.41
CA PHE A 65 -8.68 -6.63 7.23
C PHE A 65 -7.60 -7.67 7.58
N VAL A 66 -6.85 -8.16 6.60
CA VAL A 66 -5.79 -9.15 6.82
C VAL A 66 -4.67 -8.58 7.69
N LEU A 67 -4.22 -7.35 7.41
CA LEU A 67 -3.19 -6.70 8.21
C LEU A 67 -3.66 -6.37 9.63
N TRP A 68 -4.96 -6.19 9.84
CA TRP A 68 -5.47 -6.09 11.20
C TRP A 68 -5.28 -7.41 11.98
N LEU A 69 -5.56 -8.55 11.34
CA LEU A 69 -5.35 -9.88 11.95
C LEU A 69 -3.86 -10.17 12.20
N LEU A 70 -3.00 -9.77 11.26
CA LEU A 70 -1.55 -9.97 11.35
C LEU A 70 -0.83 -8.86 12.14
N ARG A 71 -1.57 -7.90 12.73
CA ARG A 71 -1.00 -6.71 13.40
C ARG A 71 0.14 -7.03 14.36
N PRO A 72 0.05 -8.03 15.26
CA PRO A 72 1.13 -8.34 16.19
C PRO A 72 2.44 -8.77 15.49
N ALA A 73 2.33 -9.42 14.33
CA ALA A 73 3.47 -9.97 13.60
C ALA A 73 4.38 -8.90 12.97
N PHE A 74 3.84 -7.71 12.66
CA PHE A 74 4.61 -6.64 12.03
C PHE A 74 4.72 -5.33 12.84
N MET A 75 3.79 -5.05 13.76
CA MET A 75 3.87 -3.82 14.57
C MET A 75 5.08 -3.80 15.51
N ASN A 76 5.41 -4.93 16.13
CA ASN A 76 6.46 -5.02 17.15
C ASN A 76 7.87 -5.24 16.57
N ARG A 77 8.01 -5.24 15.23
CA ARG A 77 9.28 -5.50 14.54
C ARG A 77 9.81 -4.26 13.83
N ARG A 78 11.14 -4.06 13.89
CA ARG A 78 11.85 -2.98 13.17
C ARG A 78 11.58 -3.05 11.67
N HIS A 79 11.63 -4.25 11.09
CA HIS A 79 11.38 -4.49 9.67
C HIS A 79 10.01 -5.14 9.41
N GLY A 80 8.98 -4.74 10.15
CA GLY A 80 7.62 -5.29 9.97
C GLY A 80 7.05 -5.18 8.55
N TRP A 81 7.49 -4.18 7.80
CA TRP A 81 7.16 -4.03 6.37
C TRP A 81 7.70 -5.21 5.53
N LEU A 82 8.81 -5.85 5.90
CA LEU A 82 9.25 -7.06 5.18
C LEU A 82 8.28 -8.22 5.40
N VAL A 83 7.72 -8.35 6.60
CA VAL A 83 6.72 -9.39 6.91
C VAL A 83 5.45 -9.18 6.08
N VAL A 84 4.97 -7.94 6.02
CA VAL A 84 3.80 -7.58 5.20
C VAL A 84 4.08 -7.82 3.72
N TRP A 85 5.24 -7.36 3.23
CA TRP A 85 5.60 -7.53 1.82
C TRP A 85 5.76 -9.00 1.45
N ALA A 86 6.50 -9.78 2.24
CA ALA A 86 6.67 -11.21 2.01
C ALA A 86 5.34 -11.96 2.02
N THR A 87 4.42 -11.59 2.91
CA THR A 87 3.07 -12.18 2.93
C THR A 87 2.33 -11.89 1.62
N VAL A 88 2.33 -10.64 1.16
CA VAL A 88 1.65 -10.27 -0.09
C VAL A 88 2.33 -10.89 -1.31
N ALA A 89 3.66 -10.83 -1.40
CA ALA A 89 4.41 -11.31 -2.55
C ALA A 89 4.40 -12.85 -2.64
N ILE A 90 4.73 -13.54 -1.55
CA ILE A 90 4.84 -15.00 -1.56
C ILE A 90 3.45 -15.62 -1.64
N VAL A 91 2.51 -15.22 -0.76
CA VAL A 91 1.19 -15.86 -0.71
C VAL A 91 0.27 -15.35 -1.81
N GLY A 92 0.31 -14.04 -2.10
CA GLY A 92 -0.64 -13.40 -3.01
C GLY A 92 -0.21 -13.34 -4.48
N ILE A 93 1.09 -13.41 -4.78
CA ILE A 93 1.60 -13.37 -6.16
C ILE A 93 2.10 -14.75 -6.57
N PHE A 94 3.16 -15.23 -5.94
CA PHE A 94 3.82 -16.47 -6.37
C PHE A 94 3.00 -17.72 -6.08
N ASN A 95 2.39 -17.80 -4.88
CA ASN A 95 1.60 -18.95 -4.42
C ASN A 95 0.09 -18.71 -4.54
N THR A 96 -0.34 -17.82 -5.44
CA THR A 96 -1.77 -17.63 -5.67
C THR A 96 -2.39 -18.93 -6.23
N PRO A 97 -3.51 -19.43 -5.66
CA PRO A 97 -4.11 -20.69 -6.12
C PRO A 97 -4.72 -20.62 -7.53
N ALA A 98 -4.91 -19.42 -8.07
CA ALA A 98 -5.42 -19.22 -9.43
C ALA A 98 -4.26 -19.11 -10.43
N THR A 99 -4.50 -19.51 -11.67
CA THR A 99 -3.55 -19.36 -12.79
C THR A 99 -3.40 -17.89 -13.20
N SER A 100 -2.73 -17.11 -12.36
CA SER A 100 -2.48 -15.68 -12.54
C SER A 100 -1.07 -15.44 -13.10
N PRO A 101 -0.86 -14.49 -14.03
CA PRO A 101 0.46 -14.11 -14.48
C PRO A 101 1.42 -13.83 -13.31
N GLY A 102 2.64 -14.37 -13.39
CA GLY A 102 3.66 -14.26 -12.34
C GLY A 102 3.55 -15.30 -11.21
N SER A 103 2.55 -16.17 -11.21
CA SER A 103 2.42 -17.27 -10.23
C SER A 103 3.09 -18.56 -10.67
N ILE A 104 3.30 -19.47 -9.71
CA ILE A 104 3.76 -20.84 -9.98
C ILE A 104 2.71 -21.61 -10.80
N GLU A 105 1.42 -21.42 -10.54
CA GLU A 105 0.34 -22.04 -11.33
C GLU A 105 0.40 -21.61 -12.80
N ALA A 106 0.67 -20.33 -13.07
CA ALA A 106 0.87 -19.85 -14.44
C ALA A 106 2.11 -20.47 -15.10
N LEU A 107 3.21 -20.64 -14.35
CA LEU A 107 4.41 -21.30 -14.86
C LEU A 107 4.17 -22.76 -15.25
N ILE A 108 3.28 -23.46 -14.55
CA ILE A 108 2.96 -24.87 -14.80
C ILE A 108 1.99 -25.02 -15.98
N TYR A 109 0.95 -24.19 -16.05
CA TYR A 109 -0.21 -24.43 -16.90
C TYR A 109 -0.35 -23.49 -18.10
N LEU A 110 0.34 -22.34 -18.12
CA LEU A 110 0.28 -21.45 -19.26
C LEU A 110 1.45 -21.72 -20.20
N ASP A 111 1.14 -21.82 -21.49
CA ASP A 111 2.16 -21.74 -22.52
C ASP A 111 2.88 -20.38 -22.42
N PRO A 112 4.17 -20.30 -22.82
CA PRO A 112 4.84 -19.01 -22.98
C PRO A 112 4.07 -18.20 -24.02
N ALA A 113 3.16 -17.35 -23.55
CA ALA A 113 2.46 -16.40 -24.40
C ALA A 113 3.54 -15.60 -25.11
N GLY A 114 3.48 -15.50 -26.43
CA GLY A 114 4.48 -14.81 -27.28
C GLY A 114 4.62 -13.30 -27.03
N GLU A 115 4.18 -12.83 -25.86
CA GLU A 115 4.48 -11.54 -25.28
C GLU A 115 6.00 -11.32 -25.21
N PRO A 116 6.48 -10.11 -25.56
CA PRO A 116 7.86 -9.74 -25.32
C PRO A 116 8.24 -10.02 -23.87
N LEU A 117 9.31 -10.79 -23.65
CA LEU A 117 9.78 -11.16 -22.31
C LEU A 117 9.93 -9.93 -21.38
N ASN A 118 10.30 -8.79 -21.97
CA ASN A 118 10.42 -7.50 -21.29
C ASN A 118 9.12 -7.01 -20.67
N THR A 119 7.96 -7.25 -21.29
CA THR A 119 6.68 -6.80 -20.75
C THR A 119 6.16 -7.73 -19.65
N SER A 120 6.35 -9.05 -19.81
CA SER A 120 5.95 -10.03 -18.78
C SER A 120 6.80 -9.90 -17.50
N ILE A 121 8.12 -9.75 -17.65
CA ILE A 121 9.02 -9.47 -16.53
C ILE A 121 8.79 -8.06 -15.97
N GLY A 122 8.60 -7.06 -16.84
CA GLY A 122 8.32 -5.68 -16.46
C GLY A 122 7.07 -5.54 -15.59
N GLY A 123 5.96 -6.16 -16.01
CA GLY A 123 4.71 -6.18 -15.24
C GLY A 123 4.85 -6.90 -13.89
N THR A 124 5.59 -8.01 -13.84
CA THR A 124 5.86 -8.70 -12.56
C THR A 124 6.69 -7.84 -11.61
N LEU A 125 7.73 -7.18 -12.13
CA LEU A 125 8.57 -6.25 -11.35
C LEU A 125 7.77 -5.06 -10.85
N GLU A 126 6.86 -4.52 -11.66
CA GLU A 126 5.95 -3.46 -11.25
C GLU A 126 5.08 -3.89 -10.06
N ILE A 127 4.44 -5.07 -10.14
CA ILE A 127 3.57 -5.56 -9.06
C ILE A 127 4.40 -5.78 -7.78
N LEU A 128 5.61 -6.33 -7.88
CA LEU A 128 6.51 -6.51 -6.75
C LEU A 128 6.93 -5.18 -6.12
N LEU A 129 7.23 -4.17 -6.95
CA LEU A 129 7.57 -2.82 -6.50
C LEU A 129 6.36 -2.14 -5.84
N GLN A 130 5.18 -2.23 -6.45
CA GLN A 130 3.94 -1.65 -5.93
C GLN A 130 3.60 -2.22 -4.56
N THR A 131 3.66 -3.54 -4.41
CA THR A 131 3.38 -4.23 -3.13
C THR A 131 4.46 -3.94 -2.08
N LEU A 132 5.71 -3.74 -2.48
CA LEU A 132 6.79 -3.30 -1.60
C LEU A 132 6.53 -1.90 -1.06
N LEU A 133 6.23 -0.95 -1.94
CA LEU A 133 5.90 0.42 -1.56
C LEU A 133 4.65 0.47 -0.68
N PHE A 134 3.62 -0.32 -1.01
CA PHE A 134 2.43 -0.47 -0.17
C PHE A 134 2.80 -0.94 1.23
N SER A 135 3.66 -1.95 1.34
CA SER A 135 4.08 -2.50 2.61
C SER A 135 4.84 -1.49 3.48
N VAL A 136 5.78 -0.77 2.87
CA VAL A 136 6.53 0.29 3.57
C VAL A 136 5.58 1.41 4.02
N ALA A 137 4.72 1.90 3.11
CA ALA A 137 3.78 2.97 3.39
C ALA A 137 2.78 2.59 4.49
N SER A 138 2.18 1.39 4.43
CA SER A 138 1.22 0.91 5.43
C SER A 138 1.87 0.71 6.79
N ALA A 139 3.02 0.04 6.86
CA ALA A 139 3.74 -0.17 8.12
C ALA A 139 4.18 1.15 8.76
N TRP A 140 4.59 2.13 7.96
CA TRP A 140 5.00 3.44 8.44
C TRP A 140 3.81 4.31 8.88
N TRP A 141 2.75 4.39 8.08
CA TRP A 141 1.61 5.26 8.35
C TRP A 141 0.75 4.77 9.52
N VAL A 142 0.63 3.46 9.68
CA VAL A 142 -0.07 2.89 10.84
C VAL A 142 0.69 3.14 12.14
N LYS A 143 2.03 3.08 12.11
CA LYS A 143 2.87 3.35 13.29
C LYS A 143 2.86 4.82 13.72
N ARG A 144 2.46 5.75 12.85
CA ARG A 144 2.29 7.16 13.21
C ARG A 144 1.08 7.31 14.15
N PRO A 145 1.26 7.82 15.39
CA PRO A 145 0.12 8.18 16.22
C PRO A 145 -0.74 9.17 15.42
N ALA A 146 -2.06 8.99 15.49
CA ALA A 146 -2.96 9.98 14.92
C ALA A 146 -2.58 11.33 15.55
N ARG A 147 -2.16 12.31 14.75
CA ARG A 147 -1.98 13.68 15.22
C ARG A 147 -3.39 14.14 15.62
N HIS A 148 -3.75 13.92 16.88
CA HIS A 148 -4.81 14.69 17.49
C HIS A 148 -4.31 16.14 17.39
N ALA A 149 -5.12 16.99 16.77
CA ALA A 149 -4.89 18.43 16.76
C ALA A 149 -4.89 18.93 18.21
N SER A 150 -3.73 18.87 18.86
CA SER A 150 -3.45 19.59 20.10
C SER A 150 -2.97 20.97 19.69
N ALA A 151 -3.92 21.83 19.34
CA ALA A 151 -3.71 23.26 19.13
C ALA A 151 -5.04 24.01 19.33
N ALA A 152 -5.67 23.79 20.48
CA ALA A 152 -6.72 24.66 21.00
C ALA A 152 -6.68 24.55 22.53
N GLY A 153 -5.78 25.30 23.16
CA GLY A 153 -5.65 25.28 24.62
C GLY A 153 -4.36 25.81 25.20
N THR A 154 -3.73 26.83 24.60
CA THR A 154 -2.69 27.60 25.31
C THR A 154 -2.75 29.05 24.88
N SER A 155 -3.71 29.78 25.45
CA SER A 155 -3.67 31.24 25.54
C SER A 155 -4.76 31.68 26.52
N ALA A 156 -4.38 31.79 27.81
CA ALA A 156 -4.89 32.76 28.78
C ALA A 156 -4.65 32.25 30.21
N ALA A 157 -3.48 32.59 30.79
CA ALA A 157 -3.35 32.78 32.22
C ALA A 157 -2.13 33.68 32.49
N SER A 158 -2.45 34.94 32.80
CA SER A 158 -1.77 35.91 33.67
C SER A 158 -0.25 35.80 33.83
N GLY A 159 0.52 36.83 33.53
CA GLY A 159 0.34 38.15 34.15
C GLY A 159 1.48 38.37 35.15
N THR A 160 2.53 39.00 34.65
CA THR A 160 3.60 39.75 35.35
C THR A 160 3.46 39.99 36.85
N ALA A 161 4.49 39.60 37.62
CA ALA A 161 4.97 40.37 38.77
C ALA A 161 6.50 40.18 38.96
N LYS A 162 7.23 41.30 38.85
CA LYS A 162 8.67 41.52 39.13
C LYS A 162 8.96 41.19 40.62
N SER A 163 10.03 40.45 40.96
CA SER A 163 11.43 40.88 41.19
C SER A 163 11.63 41.97 42.26
N SER A 164 12.14 41.57 43.42
CA SER A 164 13.00 42.31 44.37
C SER A 164 13.30 41.38 45.57
N GLU A 165 14.43 40.68 45.68
CA GLU A 165 15.81 41.08 46.08
C GLU A 165 16.21 40.37 47.42
N PRO A 166 17.47 40.37 47.89
CA PRO A 166 18.22 39.14 48.15
C PRO A 166 18.57 38.83 49.63
N LYS A 167 19.20 37.66 49.81
CA LYS A 167 19.72 37.03 51.04
C LYS A 167 20.34 37.99 52.07
N LEU A 168 20.08 37.75 53.37
CA LEU A 168 21.09 37.89 54.44
C LEU A 168 20.69 37.16 55.75
N ARG A 169 21.69 36.42 56.26
CA ARG A 169 21.87 35.75 57.57
C ARG A 169 21.12 34.46 57.85
#